data_AF-A0A959LHC1-F1
#
_entry.id   AF-A0A959LHC1-F1
#
_cell.length_a   1.000
_cell.length_b   1.000
_cell.length_c   1.000
_cell.angle_alpha   90.00
_cell.angle_beta   90.00
_cell.angle_gamma   90.00
#
_symmetry.space_group_name_H-M   'P 1'
#
loop_
_entity.id
_entity.type
_entity.pdbx_description
1 polymer ?
#
loop_
_entity_poly.entity_id
_entity_poly.type
_entity_poly.pdbx_seq_one_letter_code
_entity_poly.pdbx_strand_id
1 'polypeptide(L)'
;WWVEGQIAGYLPTGTFHGFEGILSSRVQLNRANPGFFEYNALGYGQRLVRGYEHYVVDGMDYALVQAAWRIRILDRDIPLPWPSWFSIPAFKALPLKIYLQAMTDHGIVHDPFFRANNPLRDRWLMSAGIGIDLRFFFDKIFTLRWNVNGLGENGLFLQTSFSIR
;
A
#
# COMPACT_ATOMS: atom_id res chain seq x y z
N TRP A 1 27.20 -2.28 5.40
CA TRP A 1 26.65 -3.39 4.59
C TRP A 1 25.34 -3.85 5.20
N TRP A 2 24.31 -3.98 4.38
CA TRP A 2 23.01 -4.51 4.77
C TRP A 2 22.52 -5.51 3.72
N VAL A 3 21.64 -6.41 4.14
CA VAL A 3 20.89 -7.29 3.27
C VAL A 3 19.44 -6.84 3.34
N GLU A 4 18.83 -6.59 2.19
CA GLU A 4 17.43 -6.23 2.08
C GLU A 4 16.76 -7.12 1.04
N GLY A 5 15.54 -7.55 1.34
CA GLY A 5 14.74 -8.40 0.48
C GLY A 5 13.29 -7.99 0.51
N GLN A 6 12.63 -8.11 -0.63
CA GLN A 6 11.20 -7.93 -0.77
C GLN A 6 10.62 -9.06 -1.62
N ILE A 7 9.52 -9.65 -1.15
CA ILE A 7 8.74 -10.65 -1.85
C ILE A 7 7.33 -10.10 -1.94
N ALA A 8 6.79 -10.03 -3.16
CA ALA A 8 5.42 -9.61 -3.42
C ALA A 8 4.70 -10.70 -4.22
N GLY A 9 3.45 -10.97 -3.87
CA GLY A 9 2.63 -11.98 -4.51
C GLY A 9 1.18 -11.52 -4.64
N TYR A 10 0.56 -11.91 -5.75
CA TYR A 10 -0.87 -11.76 -5.97
C TYR A 10 -1.46 -13.12 -6.33
N LEU A 11 -2.45 -13.56 -5.56
CA LEU A 11 -3.14 -14.82 -5.71
C LEU A 11 -4.60 -14.54 -6.08
N PRO A 12 -4.97 -14.66 -7.37
CA PRO A 12 -6.38 -14.61 -7.76
C PRO A 12 -7.06 -15.88 -7.24
N THR A 13 -7.98 -15.73 -6.28
CA THR A 13 -8.71 -16.84 -5.66
C THR A 13 -10.04 -17.12 -6.37
N GLY A 14 -10.28 -16.46 -7.50
CA GLY A 14 -11.44 -16.63 -8.38
C GLY A 14 -11.56 -15.48 -9.38
N THR A 15 -12.70 -15.37 -10.06
CA THR A 15 -12.98 -14.30 -11.04
C THR A 15 -13.22 -12.94 -10.39
N PHE A 16 -13.61 -12.92 -9.11
CA PHE A 16 -14.05 -11.72 -8.40
C PHE A 16 -13.23 -11.38 -7.16
N HIS A 17 -12.35 -12.25 -6.67
CA HIS A 17 -11.58 -12.01 -5.45
C HIS A 17 -10.10 -12.33 -5.67
N GLY A 18 -9.23 -11.59 -4.99
CA GLY A 18 -7.79 -11.83 -5.01
C GLY A 18 -7.14 -11.42 -3.70
N PHE A 19 -6.08 -12.12 -3.34
CA PHE A 19 -5.24 -11.80 -2.20
C PHE A 19 -3.91 -11.24 -2.67
N GLU A 20 -3.44 -10.18 -2.02
CA GLU A 20 -2.16 -9.53 -2.25
C GLU A 20 -1.36 -9.57 -0.96
N GLY A 21 -0.08 -9.94 -1.06
CA GLY A 21 0.83 -10.00 0.07
C GLY A 21 2.20 -9.47 -0.31
N ILE A 22 2.76 -8.61 0.53
CA ILE A 22 4.12 -8.10 0.41
C ILE A 22 4.83 -8.35 1.74
N LEU A 23 5.99 -8.99 1.67
CA LEU A 23 6.95 -9.13 2.77
C LEU A 23 8.20 -8.34 2.40
N SER A 24 8.62 -7.40 3.24
CA SER A 24 9.85 -6.63 3.08
C SER A 24 10.66 -6.69 4.36
N SER A 25 11.96 -6.92 4.26
CA SER A 25 12.83 -6.99 5.43
C SER A 25 14.22 -6.49 5.12
N ARG A 26 14.87 -5.88 6.12
CA ARG A 26 16.28 -5.52 6.08
C ARG A 26 16.97 -5.96 7.36
N VAL A 27 18.20 -6.44 7.21
CA VAL A 27 19.12 -6.72 8.32
C VAL A 27 20.45 -6.04 8.04
N GLN A 28 20.93 -5.23 8.98
CA GLN A 28 22.21 -4.55 8.88
C GLN A 28 23.31 -5.41 9.53
N LEU A 29 24.32 -5.74 8.73
CA LEU A 29 25.41 -6.62 9.17
C LEU A 29 26.51 -5.84 9.91
N ASN A 30 26.76 -4.59 9.50
CA ASN A 30 27.68 -3.71 10.21
C ASN A 30 26.93 -2.95 11.30
N ARG A 31 27.20 -3.30 12.57
CA ARG A 31 26.54 -2.67 13.72
C ARG A 31 27.33 -1.57 14.41
N ALA A 32 28.61 -1.39 14.09
CA ALA A 32 29.48 -0.50 14.87
C ALA A 32 29.34 0.99 14.48
N ASN A 33 28.99 1.29 13.23
CA ASN A 33 28.83 2.66 12.75
C ASN A 33 27.93 2.68 11.50
N PRO A 34 26.61 2.48 11.65
CA PRO A 34 25.69 2.58 10.53
C PRO A 34 25.64 4.02 10.02
N GLY A 35 25.83 4.23 8.71
CA GLY A 35 25.72 5.55 8.11
C GLY A 35 24.29 6.10 8.25
N PHE A 36 24.12 7.41 8.41
CA PHE A 36 22.82 8.05 8.65
C PHE A 36 21.74 7.70 7.59
N PHE A 37 22.13 7.58 6.32
CA PHE A 37 21.22 7.17 5.24
C PHE A 37 20.78 5.70 5.29
N GLU A 38 21.47 4.88 6.08
CA GLU A 38 21.18 3.46 6.25
C GLU A 38 20.14 3.20 7.36
N TYR A 39 19.72 4.25 8.08
CA TYR A 39 18.78 4.17 9.21
C TYR A 39 17.30 4.27 8.86
N ASN A 40 17.00 4.55 7.59
CA ASN A 40 15.63 4.74 7.13
C ASN A 40 14.92 3.39 7.02
N ALA A 41 14.19 2.98 8.07
CA ALA A 41 13.47 1.70 8.12
C ALA A 41 12.03 1.83 7.59
N LEU A 42 11.07 2.18 8.46
CA LEU A 42 9.65 2.35 8.10
C LEU A 42 9.24 3.82 8.05
N GLY A 43 8.22 4.13 7.25
CA GLY A 43 7.75 5.49 7.00
C GLY A 43 8.35 6.13 5.73
N TYR A 44 9.13 5.36 4.96
CA TYR A 44 9.81 5.84 3.75
C TYR A 44 9.30 5.14 2.49
N GLY A 45 8.70 5.90 1.58
CA GLY A 45 8.21 5.38 0.29
C GLY A 45 7.19 4.26 0.48
N GLN A 46 7.45 3.09 -0.11
CA GLN A 46 6.58 1.91 0.00
C GLN A 46 6.76 1.12 1.30
N ARG A 47 7.81 1.41 2.10
CA ARG A 47 8.10 0.74 3.38
C ARG A 47 7.30 1.39 4.50
N LEU A 48 5.99 1.17 4.47
CA LEU A 48 5.04 1.86 5.32
C LEU A 48 3.98 0.87 5.82
N VAL A 49 3.71 0.89 7.12
CA VAL A 49 2.51 0.30 7.70
C VAL A 49 1.38 1.29 7.44
N ARG A 50 0.43 0.98 6.55
CA ARG A 50 -0.68 1.87 6.18
C ARG A 50 -1.43 2.32 7.43
N GLY A 51 -1.73 3.61 7.60
CA GLY A 51 -2.22 4.20 8.85
C GLY A 51 -1.13 4.79 9.76
N TYR A 52 0.15 4.61 9.45
CA TYR A 52 1.28 5.26 10.11
C TYR A 52 1.98 6.31 9.22
N GLU A 53 1.25 6.94 8.30
CA GLU A 53 1.79 7.89 7.30
C GLU A 53 2.47 9.12 7.93
N HIS A 54 2.10 9.49 9.16
CA HIS A 54 2.71 10.58 9.90
C HIS A 54 3.93 10.18 10.72
N TYR A 55 4.30 8.90 10.69
CA TYR A 55 5.37 8.34 11.50
C TYR A 55 6.52 7.87 10.63
N VAL A 56 7.69 8.36 11.00
CA VAL A 56 8.96 7.82 10.54
C VAL A 56 9.52 6.98 11.69
N VAL A 57 9.83 5.72 11.41
CA VAL A 57 10.44 4.82 12.39
C VAL A 57 11.77 4.37 11.83
N ASP A 58 12.81 5.08 12.26
CA ASP A 58 14.18 4.75 11.90
C ASP A 58 14.64 3.51 12.65
N GLY A 59 15.60 2.79 12.07
CA GLY A 59 16.30 1.69 12.71
C GLY A 59 17.15 0.88 11.73
N MET A 60 17.94 -0.01 12.30
CA MET A 60 18.90 -0.82 11.56
C MET A 60 18.24 -1.99 10.85
N ASP A 61 17.37 -2.68 11.58
CA ASP A 61 16.69 -3.88 11.12
C ASP A 61 15.18 -3.60 11.06
N TYR A 62 14.51 -4.11 10.03
CA TYR A 62 13.05 -4.04 9.97
C TYR A 62 12.46 -5.27 9.30
N ALA A 63 11.22 -5.57 9.67
CA ALA A 63 10.34 -6.46 8.92
C ALA A 63 8.98 -5.78 8.74
N LEU A 64 8.42 -5.93 7.55
CA LEU A 64 7.14 -5.36 7.14
C LEU A 64 6.36 -6.41 6.36
N VAL A 65 5.12 -6.65 6.78
CA VAL A 65 4.14 -7.46 6.07
C VAL A 65 2.96 -6.56 5.73
N GLN A 66 2.57 -6.55 4.46
CA GLN A 66 1.37 -5.87 4.00
C GLN A 66 0.49 -6.89 3.30
N ALA A 67 -0.77 -6.98 3.72
CA ALA A 67 -1.73 -7.90 3.14
C ALA A 67 -3.00 -7.15 2.71
N ALA A 68 -3.58 -7.53 1.58
CA ALA A 68 -4.84 -6.99 1.13
C ALA A 68 -5.69 -8.09 0.48
N TRP A 69 -6.96 -8.13 0.87
CA TRP A 69 -7.97 -8.90 0.20
C TRP A 69 -8.85 -7.98 -0.63
N ARG A 70 -8.97 -8.26 -1.92
CA ARG A 70 -9.68 -7.43 -2.90
C ARG A 70 -10.87 -8.21 -3.44
N ILE A 71 -12.02 -7.54 -3.55
CA ILE A 71 -13.27 -8.10 -4.06
C ILE A 71 -13.83 -7.14 -5.12
N ARG A 72 -14.05 -7.63 -6.33
CA ARG A 72 -14.72 -6.90 -7.41
C ARG A 72 -16.23 -6.91 -7.18
N ILE A 73 -16.80 -5.73 -6.94
CA ILE A 73 -18.24 -5.56 -6.69
C ILE A 73 -19.00 -5.05 -7.91
N LEU A 74 -18.30 -4.41 -8.86
CA LEU A 74 -18.88 -3.96 -10.12
C LEU A 74 -17.89 -4.16 -11.27
N ASP A 75 -18.41 -4.62 -12.40
CA ASP A 75 -17.72 -4.65 -13.68
C ASP A 75 -18.75 -4.38 -14.78
N ARG A 76 -18.80 -3.14 -15.27
CA ARG A 76 -19.76 -2.73 -16.30
C ARG A 76 -19.19 -1.67 -17.23
N ASP A 77 -19.58 -1.76 -18.49
CA ASP A 77 -19.36 -0.71 -19.48
C ASP A 77 -20.56 0.24 -19.48
N ILE A 78 -20.36 1.47 -19.04
CA ILE A 78 -21.41 2.50 -18.99
C ILE A 78 -21.46 3.20 -20.35
N PRO A 79 -22.54 3.07 -21.14
CA PRO A 79 -22.65 3.77 -22.41
C PRO A 79 -22.62 5.29 -22.17
N LEU A 80 -21.75 5.98 -22.89
CA LEU A 80 -21.64 7.43 -22.80
C LEU A 80 -22.59 8.08 -23.82
N PRO A 81 -23.26 9.19 -23.47
CA PRO A 81 -24.27 9.83 -24.32
C PRO A 81 -23.63 10.66 -25.46
N TRP A 82 -22.81 10.02 -26.27
CA TRP A 82 -22.16 10.70 -27.39
C TRP A 82 -23.14 10.89 -28.55
N PRO A 83 -23.05 12.03 -29.27
CA PRO A 83 -23.82 12.23 -30.49
C PRO A 83 -23.51 11.17 -31.55
N SER A 84 -24.48 10.87 -32.42
CA SER A 84 -24.34 9.86 -33.47
C SER A 84 -23.18 10.10 -34.46
N TRP A 85 -22.74 11.36 -34.61
CA TRP A 85 -21.58 11.73 -35.42
C TRP A 85 -20.23 11.44 -34.75
N PHE A 86 -20.21 11.25 -33.43
CA PHE A 86 -19.01 10.90 -32.67
C PHE A 86 -18.89 9.38 -32.58
N SER A 87 -18.23 8.78 -33.57
CA SER A 87 -18.15 7.31 -33.71
C SER A 87 -16.74 6.74 -33.46
N ILE A 88 -15.99 7.30 -32.52
CA ILE A 88 -14.76 6.63 -32.05
C ILE A 88 -15.16 5.50 -31.11
N PRO A 89 -15.03 4.20 -31.50
CA PRO A 89 -15.55 3.10 -30.71
C PRO A 89 -14.97 3.04 -29.30
N ALA A 90 -13.70 3.44 -29.14
CA ALA A 90 -12.99 3.49 -27.86
C ALA A 90 -13.61 4.44 -26.83
N PHE A 91 -14.44 5.39 -27.24
CA PHE A 91 -15.11 6.32 -26.33
C PHE A 91 -16.60 6.04 -26.16
N LYS A 92 -17.19 5.06 -26.85
CA LYS A 92 -18.66 4.83 -26.79
C LYS A 92 -19.15 4.37 -25.42
N ALA A 93 -18.30 3.72 -24.63
CA ALA A 93 -18.63 3.32 -23.28
C ALA A 93 -17.45 3.59 -22.34
N LEU A 94 -17.77 3.90 -21.09
CA LEU A 94 -16.84 4.02 -19.98
C LEU A 94 -16.74 2.66 -19.30
N PRO A 95 -15.63 1.91 -19.47
CA PRO A 95 -15.40 0.70 -18.69
C PRO A 95 -15.21 1.09 -17.23
N LEU A 96 -16.11 0.66 -16.36
CA LEU A 96 -16.10 0.94 -14.93
C LEU A 96 -15.97 -0.37 -14.14
N LYS A 97 -14.91 -0.46 -13.34
CA LYS A 97 -14.69 -1.56 -12.39
C LYS A 97 -14.54 -0.99 -10.99
N ILE A 98 -15.28 -1.56 -10.04
CA ILE A 98 -15.20 -1.17 -8.63
C ILE A 98 -14.78 -2.36 -7.79
N TYR A 99 -13.78 -2.16 -6.94
CA TYR A 99 -13.29 -3.15 -6.00
C TYR A 99 -13.40 -2.63 -4.58
N LEU A 100 -13.85 -3.48 -3.66
CA LEU A 100 -13.67 -3.29 -2.23
C LEU A 100 -12.39 -3.99 -1.78
N GLN A 101 -11.75 -3.43 -0.77
CA GLN A 101 -10.52 -3.96 -0.19
C GLN A 101 -10.63 -4.02 1.33
N ALA A 102 -10.11 -5.08 1.91
CA ALA A 102 -9.77 -5.17 3.32
C ALA A 102 -8.25 -5.36 3.45
N MET A 103 -7.61 -4.62 4.33
CA MET A 103 -6.16 -4.49 4.42
C MET A 103 -5.70 -4.68 5.86
N THR A 104 -4.55 -5.31 6.04
CA THR A 104 -3.86 -5.39 7.33
C THR A 104 -2.37 -5.31 7.11
N ASP A 105 -1.69 -4.51 7.93
CA ASP A 105 -0.24 -4.35 7.87
C ASP A 105 0.38 -4.59 9.23
N HIS A 106 1.59 -5.13 9.22
CA HIS A 106 2.37 -5.40 10.40
C HIS A 106 3.82 -5.00 10.16
N GLY A 107 4.41 -4.25 11.10
CA GLY A 107 5.77 -3.79 11.00
C GLY A 107 6.48 -3.85 12.35
N ILE A 108 7.78 -4.12 12.31
CA ILE A 108 8.65 -3.99 13.47
C ILE A 108 9.98 -3.41 13.00
N VAL A 109 10.52 -2.50 13.81
CA VAL A 109 11.83 -1.90 13.60
C VAL A 109 12.65 -2.11 14.86
N HIS A 110 13.85 -2.63 14.69
CA HIS A 110 14.79 -2.84 15.77
C HIS A 110 15.99 -1.93 15.62
N ASP A 111 16.36 -1.27 16.72
CA ASP A 111 17.63 -0.56 16.81
C ASP A 111 18.22 -0.64 18.24
N PRO A 112 19.41 -1.26 18.40
CA PRO A 112 20.10 -1.34 19.68
C PRO A 112 20.83 -0.06 20.15
N PHE A 113 21.10 0.94 19.31
CA PHE A 113 21.98 2.07 19.64
C PHE A 113 21.27 3.38 20.00
N PHE A 114 20.18 3.77 19.32
CA PHE A 114 19.56 5.10 19.50
C PHE A 114 18.14 5.04 20.08
N ARG A 115 17.92 4.24 21.13
CA ARG A 115 16.58 4.00 21.71
C ARG A 115 15.80 5.24 22.19
N ALA A 116 16.48 6.33 22.50
CA ALA A 116 15.88 7.47 23.22
C ALA A 116 14.94 8.37 22.39
N ASN A 117 14.98 8.32 21.06
CA ASN A 117 14.37 9.37 20.23
C ASN A 117 13.04 8.98 19.54
N ASN A 118 12.60 7.72 19.57
CA ASN A 118 11.38 7.29 18.88
C ASN A 118 10.59 6.22 19.65
N PRO A 119 9.38 6.51 20.15
CA PRO A 119 8.59 5.59 20.97
C PRO A 119 7.94 4.43 20.18
N LEU A 120 8.00 4.46 18.84
CA LEU A 120 7.46 3.40 17.98
C LEU A 120 8.48 2.30 17.62
N ARG A 121 9.74 2.50 18.01
CA ARG A 121 10.82 1.53 17.84
C ARG A 121 10.70 0.37 18.83
N ASP A 122 11.17 -0.81 18.43
CA ASP A 122 11.07 -2.07 19.18
C ASP A 122 9.62 -2.44 19.57
N ARG A 123 8.64 -1.80 18.93
CA ARG A 123 7.23 -2.05 19.12
C ARG A 123 6.66 -2.70 17.87
N TRP A 124 5.78 -3.67 18.09
CA TRP A 124 4.98 -4.22 17.01
C TRP A 124 3.94 -3.18 16.55
N LEU A 125 4.12 -2.69 15.33
CA LEU A 125 3.19 -1.80 14.65
C LEU A 125 2.19 -2.67 13.88
N MET A 126 0.91 -2.34 14.01
CA MET A 126 -0.14 -3.03 13.27
C MET A 126 -1.19 -2.03 12.81
N SER A 127 -1.84 -2.33 11.70
CA SER A 127 -2.98 -1.56 11.23
C SER A 127 -3.98 -2.43 10.50
N ALA A 128 -5.21 -1.97 10.46
CA ALA A 128 -6.26 -2.56 9.67
C ALA A 128 -7.02 -1.45 8.93
N GLY A 129 -7.50 -1.75 7.73
CA GLY A 129 -8.20 -0.78 6.93
C GLY A 129 -9.11 -1.39 5.88
N ILE A 130 -9.94 -0.52 5.31
CA ILE A 130 -10.79 -0.84 4.17
C ILE A 130 -10.57 0.18 3.08
N GLY A 131 -10.85 -0.20 1.84
CA GLY A 131 -10.70 0.70 0.71
C GLY A 131 -11.64 0.38 -0.42
N ILE A 132 -11.78 1.36 -1.31
CA ILE A 132 -12.51 1.23 -2.56
C ILE A 132 -11.61 1.68 -3.71
N ASP A 133 -11.49 0.83 -4.73
CA ASP A 133 -10.81 1.16 -5.98
C ASP A 133 -11.83 1.31 -7.09
N LEU A 134 -11.82 2.49 -7.70
CA LEU A 134 -12.54 2.82 -8.90
C LEU A 134 -11.54 2.80 -10.06
N ARG A 135 -11.69 1.85 -10.97
CA ARG A 135 -10.93 1.78 -12.21
C ARG A 135 -11.84 2.20 -13.35
N PHE A 136 -11.43 3.22 -14.07
CA PHE A 136 -12.23 3.84 -15.13
C PHE A 136 -11.30 4.27 -16.25
N PHE A 137 -11.83 4.43 -17.48
CA PHE A 137 -11.05 4.84 -18.66
C PHE A 137 -9.73 4.07 -18.82
N PHE A 138 -9.81 2.79 -19.20
CA PHE A 138 -8.69 1.89 -19.52
C PHE A 138 -7.62 1.73 -18.42
N ASP A 139 -6.91 2.79 -18.05
CA ASP A 139 -5.75 2.83 -17.17
C ASP A 139 -5.86 3.83 -15.98
N LYS A 140 -6.98 4.54 -15.81
CA LYS A 140 -7.15 5.44 -14.65
C LYS A 140 -7.64 4.68 -13.42
N ILE A 141 -6.94 4.87 -12.31
CA ILE A 141 -7.27 4.26 -11.02
C ILE A 141 -7.41 5.35 -9.97
N PHE A 142 -8.53 5.34 -9.27
CA PHE A 142 -8.80 6.15 -8.10
C PHE A 142 -9.03 5.22 -6.92
N THR A 143 -8.26 5.39 -5.85
CA THR A 143 -8.26 4.53 -4.67
C THR A 143 -8.48 5.39 -3.44
N LEU A 144 -9.55 5.11 -2.71
CA LEU A 144 -9.81 5.69 -1.40
C LEU A 144 -9.62 4.61 -0.33
N ARG A 145 -8.78 4.88 0.66
CA ARG A 145 -8.48 3.94 1.75
C ARG A 145 -8.69 4.61 3.10
N TRP A 146 -9.33 3.91 4.01
CA TRP A 146 -9.41 4.29 5.41
C TRP A 146 -8.69 3.24 6.25
N ASN A 147 -7.72 3.68 7.05
CA ASN A 147 -6.95 2.79 7.92
C ASN A 147 -7.03 3.27 9.37
N VAL A 148 -6.99 2.33 10.29
CA VAL A 148 -6.84 2.55 11.73
C VAL A 148 -5.55 1.85 12.18
N ASN A 149 -4.71 2.57 12.90
CA ASN A 149 -3.43 2.08 13.39
C ASN A 149 -3.54 1.54 14.82
N GLY A 150 -2.51 0.84 15.28
CA GLY A 150 -2.45 0.26 16.63
C GLY A 150 -2.35 1.29 17.77
N LEU A 151 -2.25 2.58 17.46
CA LEU A 151 -2.36 3.68 18.43
C LEU A 151 -3.81 4.17 18.59
N GLY A 152 -4.73 3.66 17.75
CA GLY A 152 -6.13 4.11 17.72
C GLY A 152 -6.36 5.32 16.81
N GLU A 153 -5.34 5.78 16.09
CA GLU A 153 -5.46 6.87 15.14
C GLU A 153 -5.96 6.33 13.82
N ASN A 154 -6.66 7.16 13.06
CA ASN A 154 -7.18 6.79 11.75
C ASN A 154 -6.86 7.85 10.70
N GLY A 155 -6.83 7.43 9.45
CA GLY A 155 -6.55 8.30 8.32
C GLY A 155 -7.32 7.88 7.08
N LEU A 156 -7.74 8.88 6.31
CA LEU A 156 -8.35 8.70 5.00
C LEU A 156 -7.32 9.10 3.93
N PHE A 157 -7.01 8.17 3.04
CA PHE A 157 -5.96 8.30 2.05
C PHE A 157 -6.55 8.22 0.66
N LEU A 158 -6.26 9.23 -0.14
CA LEU A 158 -6.58 9.26 -1.54
C LEU A 158 -5.32 8.98 -2.37
N GLN A 159 -5.41 7.99 -3.24
CA GLN A 159 -4.36 7.69 -4.22
C GLN A 159 -4.97 7.68 -5.62
N THR A 160 -4.31 8.37 -6.54
CA THR A 160 -4.72 8.39 -7.93
C THR A 160 -3.54 8.00 -8.81
N SER A 161 -3.77 7.10 -9.75
CA SER A 161 -2.77 6.66 -10.73
C SER A 161 -3.30 6.94 -12.11
N PHE A 162 -2.56 7.75 -12.86
CA PHE A 162 -2.80 8.03 -14.26
C PHE A 162 -1.55 7.61 -15.02
N SER A 163 -1.66 6.53 -15.80
CA SER A 163 -0.69 6.28 -16.85
C SER A 163 -1.17 7.02 -18.09
N ILE A 164 -0.23 7.52 -18.90
CA ILE A 164 -0.49 7.91 -20.28
C ILE A 164 0.53 7.08 -21.06
N ARG A 165 0.07 6.02 -21.73
CA ARG A 165 0.89 5.27 -22.67
C ARG A 165 0.67 5.79 -24.08
#